data_AF-A0AAV9S7G9-F1
#
_entry.id   AF-A0AAV9S7G9-F1
#
_cell.length_a   1.000
_cell.length_b   1.000
_cell.length_c   1.000
_cell.angle_alpha   90.00
_cell.angle_beta   90.00
_cell.angle_gamma   90.00
#
_symmetry.space_group_name_H-M   'P 1'
#
loop_
_entity.id
_entity.type
_entity.pdbx_description
1 polymer ?
#
loop_
_entity_poly.entity_id
_entity_poly.type
_entity_poly.pdbx_seq_one_letter_code
_entity_poly.pdbx_strand_id
1 'polypeptide(L)'
;MRYRSVVQKTILLSVISLLNEPNTFSPANVDASVMYRKWRDSKGKDREYVEIIRKQVMATKAEAERDGVKVPTTLAEYCVRTRAPAPDEGSDLFYDYYYDDDDVEGEDGDCCYDEDDSGNEES
;
A
#
# COMPACT_ATOMS: atom_id res chain seq x y z
N MET A 1 -11.50 19.35 12.40
CA MET A 1 -11.68 17.87 12.35
C MET A 1 -11.11 17.17 11.11
N ARG A 2 -11.01 17.80 9.92
CA ARG A 2 -10.59 17.15 8.65
C ARG A 2 -9.30 16.29 8.74
N TYR A 3 -8.26 16.75 9.44
CA TYR A 3 -6.99 16.01 9.63
C TYR A 3 -7.15 14.57 10.14
N ARG A 4 -8.08 14.31 11.09
CA ARG A 4 -8.27 12.95 11.66
C ARG A 4 -8.74 11.94 10.60
N SER A 5 -9.54 12.38 9.63
CA SER A 5 -10.04 11.50 8.55
C SER A 5 -8.97 11.17 7.52
N VAL A 6 -8.05 12.11 7.24
CA VAL A 6 -6.93 11.88 6.30
C VAL A 6 -5.96 10.85 6.88
N VAL A 7 -5.57 10.99 8.15
CA VAL A 7 -4.64 10.07 8.84
C VAL A 7 -5.20 8.64 8.92
N GLN A 8 -6.51 8.47 9.13
CA GLN A 8 -7.11 7.12 9.12
C GLN A 8 -7.01 6.44 7.75
N LYS A 9 -7.22 7.19 6.65
CA LYS A 9 -7.13 6.65 5.29
C LYS A 9 -5.69 6.24 4.94
N THR A 10 -4.70 7.05 5.29
CA THR A 10 -3.28 6.73 5.01
C THR A 10 -2.81 5.51 5.80
N ILE A 11 -3.24 5.35 7.06
CA ILE A 11 -2.95 4.15 7.87
C ILE A 11 -3.52 2.89 7.19
N LEU A 12 -4.80 2.90 6.78
CA LEU A 12 -5.42 1.72 6.15
C LEU A 12 -4.73 1.33 4.83
N LEU A 13 -4.35 2.31 3.99
CA LEU A 13 -3.59 2.06 2.77
C LEU A 13 -2.20 1.47 3.06
N SER A 14 -1.52 1.95 4.10
CA SER A 14 -0.21 1.40 4.50
C SER A 14 -0.30 -0.04 5.02
N VAL A 15 -1.37 -0.39 5.75
CA VAL A 15 -1.62 -1.76 6.24
C VAL A 15 -1.91 -2.71 5.07
N ILE A 16 -2.71 -2.29 4.08
CA ILE A 16 -2.96 -3.09 2.86
C ILE A 16 -1.66 -3.33 2.09
N SER A 17 -0.80 -2.31 1.96
CA SER A 17 0.51 -2.44 1.34
C SER A 17 1.40 -3.47 2.06
N LEU A 18 1.50 -3.40 3.39
CA LEU A 18 2.27 -4.35 4.21
C LEU A 18 1.73 -5.80 4.15
N LEU A 19 0.44 -6.00 3.89
CA LEU A 19 -0.14 -7.33 3.68
C LEU A 19 0.19 -7.91 2.29
N ASN A 20 0.37 -7.06 1.28
CA ASN A 20 0.81 -7.45 -0.05
C ASN A 20 2.34 -7.71 -0.10
N GLU A 21 3.11 -6.86 0.58
CA GLU A 21 4.58 -6.91 0.62
C GLU A 21 5.10 -6.86 2.07
N PRO A 22 5.19 -8.02 2.76
CA PRO A 22 5.66 -8.09 4.14
C PRO A 22 7.11 -7.62 4.34
N ASN A 23 7.35 -6.79 5.36
CA ASN A 23 8.70 -6.38 5.74
C ASN A 23 9.50 -7.54 6.36
N THR A 24 10.49 -8.04 5.63
CA THR A 24 11.38 -9.12 6.09
C THR A 24 12.68 -8.66 6.76
N PHE A 25 12.98 -7.35 6.73
CA PHE A 25 14.19 -6.76 7.33
C PHE A 25 14.02 -6.52 8.84
N SER A 26 12.84 -6.05 9.26
CA SER A 26 12.46 -5.90 10.67
C SER A 26 11.10 -6.55 10.91
N PRO A 27 11.02 -7.89 10.97
CA PRO A 27 9.77 -8.60 11.08
C PRO A 27 9.26 -8.66 12.53
N ALA A 28 7.98 -8.36 12.74
CA ALA A 28 7.33 -8.55 14.05
C ALA A 28 7.21 -10.04 14.46
N ASN A 29 7.20 -10.95 13.48
CA ASN A 29 7.24 -12.40 13.69
C ASN A 29 8.34 -13.00 12.81
N VAL A 30 9.41 -13.49 13.45
CA VAL A 30 10.61 -14.00 12.77
C VAL A 30 10.31 -15.29 12.01
N ASP A 31 9.54 -16.21 12.59
CA ASP A 31 9.20 -17.50 11.97
C ASP A 31 8.36 -17.30 10.71
N ALA A 32 7.36 -16.42 10.77
CA ALA A 32 6.55 -16.05 9.62
C ALA A 32 7.38 -15.41 8.50
N SER A 33 8.37 -14.57 8.84
CA SER A 33 9.31 -13.98 7.88
C SER A 33 10.22 -15.04 7.23
N VAL A 34 10.69 -16.03 7.99
CA VAL A 34 11.45 -17.17 7.45
C VAL A 34 10.60 -18.02 6.51
N MET A 35 9.37 -18.38 6.89
CA MET A 35 8.44 -19.14 6.06
C MET A 35 8.05 -18.39 4.77
N TYR A 36 7.77 -17.09 4.86
CA TYR A 36 7.48 -16.24 3.70
C TYR A 36 8.63 -16.21 2.69
N ARG A 37 9.87 -16.01 3.17
CA ARG A 37 11.06 -16.02 2.30
C ARG A 37 11.27 -17.38 1.64
N LYS A 38 11.17 -18.50 2.39
CA LYS A 38 11.25 -19.86 1.82
C LYS A 38 10.21 -20.08 0.71
N TRP A 39 8.96 -19.70 0.92
CA TRP A 39 7.90 -19.78 -0.08
C TRP A 39 8.23 -18.95 -1.34
N ARG A 40 8.62 -17.69 -1.16
CA ARG A 40 8.97 -16.76 -2.24
C ARG A 40 10.18 -17.26 -3.05
N ASP A 41 11.28 -17.57 -2.36
CA ASP A 41 12.57 -17.91 -2.97
C ASP A 41 12.53 -19.29 -3.65
N SER A 42 11.73 -20.22 -3.12
CA SER A 42 11.44 -21.51 -3.76
C SER A 42 10.45 -21.43 -4.94
N LYS A 43 9.93 -20.23 -5.26
CA LYS A 43 8.91 -19.97 -6.28
C LYS A 43 7.63 -20.79 -6.06
N GLY A 44 7.19 -20.89 -4.80
CA GLY A 44 5.97 -21.59 -4.40
C GLY A 44 6.06 -23.12 -4.34
N LYS A 45 7.28 -23.69 -4.39
CA LYS A 45 7.48 -25.14 -4.18
C LYS A 45 7.29 -25.51 -2.71
N ASP A 46 7.86 -24.71 -1.79
CA ASP A 46 7.48 -24.76 -0.39
C ASP A 46 6.05 -24.25 -0.25
N ARG A 47 5.20 -24.98 0.48
CA ARG A 47 3.77 -24.70 0.64
C ARG A 47 3.37 -24.34 2.07
N GLU A 48 4.29 -24.45 3.04
CA GLU A 48 4.00 -24.31 4.47
C GLU A 48 3.29 -22.98 4.79
N TYR A 49 3.87 -21.87 4.32
CA TYR A 49 3.33 -20.52 4.50
C TYR A 49 1.90 -20.37 3.94
N VAL A 50 1.66 -20.86 2.72
CA VAL A 50 0.35 -20.76 2.04
C VAL A 50 -0.69 -21.65 2.70
N GLU A 51 -0.29 -22.81 3.25
CA GLU A 51 -1.20 -23.72 3.93
C GLU A 51 -1.64 -23.20 5.30
N ILE A 52 -0.80 -22.45 6.01
CA ILE A 52 -1.17 -21.73 7.23
C ILE A 52 -2.22 -20.65 6.89
N ILE A 53 -1.96 -19.81 5.88
CA ILE A 53 -2.91 -18.77 5.44
C ILE A 53 -4.25 -19.40 5.03
N ARG A 54 -4.24 -20.48 4.23
CA ARG A 54 -5.46 -21.21 3.84
C ARG A 54 -6.25 -21.72 5.04
N LYS A 55 -5.59 -22.30 6.05
CA LYS A 55 -6.25 -22.78 7.28
C LYS A 55 -6.91 -21.62 8.04
N GLN A 56 -6.23 -20.49 8.17
CA GLN A 56 -6.76 -19.29 8.83
C GLN A 56 -7.97 -18.70 8.07
N VAL A 57 -7.86 -18.51 6.75
CA VAL A 57 -8.96 -18.01 5.89
C VAL A 57 -10.16 -18.96 5.86
N MET A 58 -9.96 -20.26 6.06
CA MET A 58 -11.07 -21.20 6.20
C MET A 58 -11.73 -21.13 7.59
N ALA A 59 -10.96 -20.88 8.65
CA ALA A 59 -11.48 -20.76 10.01
C ALA A 59 -12.37 -19.52 10.20
N THR A 60 -12.02 -18.38 9.59
CA THR A 60 -12.81 -17.13 9.70
C THR A 60 -14.18 -17.19 9.02
N LYS A 61 -14.43 -18.18 8.14
CA LYS A 61 -15.76 -18.34 7.50
C LYS A 61 -16.88 -18.61 8.50
N ALA A 62 -16.61 -19.41 9.54
CA ALA A 62 -17.58 -19.73 10.59
C ALA A 62 -17.78 -18.57 11.60
N GLU A 63 -16.90 -17.57 11.58
CA GLU A 63 -17.06 -16.32 12.31
C GLU A 63 -17.91 -15.35 11.49
N ALA A 64 -17.58 -15.17 10.20
CA ALA A 64 -18.37 -14.34 9.28
C ALA A 64 -19.84 -14.79 9.18
N GLU A 65 -20.11 -16.10 9.13
CA GLU A 65 -21.48 -16.65 9.14
C GLU A 65 -22.23 -16.32 10.44
N ARG A 66 -21.57 -16.43 11.60
CA ARG A 66 -22.13 -16.12 12.92
C ARG A 66 -22.52 -14.65 13.05
N ASP A 67 -21.70 -13.77 12.48
CA ASP A 67 -21.89 -12.32 12.49
C ASP A 67 -22.85 -11.84 11.37
N GLY A 68 -23.35 -12.76 10.53
CA GLY A 68 -24.22 -12.45 9.39
C GLY A 68 -23.52 -11.71 8.24
N VAL A 69 -22.19 -11.73 8.20
CA VAL A 69 -21.37 -10.98 7.23
C VAL A 69 -21.07 -11.85 6.01
N LYS A 70 -21.65 -11.51 4.85
CA LYS A 70 -21.27 -12.12 3.57
C LYS A 70 -19.93 -11.55 3.09
N VAL A 71 -18.87 -12.37 3.12
CA VAL A 71 -17.55 -12.01 2.58
C VAL A 71 -17.62 -11.85 1.05
N PRO A 72 -17.18 -10.73 0.47
CA PRO A 72 -17.05 -10.55 -0.98
C PRO A 72 -16.09 -11.56 -1.61
N THR A 73 -16.46 -12.14 -2.74
CA THR A 73 -15.63 -13.13 -3.47
C THR A 73 -15.25 -12.68 -4.88
N THR A 74 -15.88 -11.63 -5.38
CA THR A 74 -15.59 -11.02 -6.69
C THR A 74 -15.13 -9.57 -6.51
N LEU A 75 -14.37 -9.05 -7.48
CA LEU A 75 -13.96 -7.64 -7.48
C LEU A 75 -15.16 -6.69 -7.47
N ALA A 76 -16.25 -7.05 -8.16
CA ALA A 76 -17.48 -6.26 -8.19
C ALA A 76 -18.17 -6.20 -6.81
N GLU A 77 -18.22 -7.32 -6.07
CA GLU A 77 -18.72 -7.34 -4.68
C GLU A 77 -17.80 -6.59 -3.71
N TYR A 78 -16.49 -6.64 -3.92
CA TYR A 78 -15.51 -5.98 -3.06
C TYR A 78 -15.48 -4.45 -3.25
N CYS A 79 -15.60 -3.98 -4.51
CA CYS A 79 -15.55 -2.57 -4.87
C CYS A 79 -16.92 -1.88 -4.90
N VAL A 80 -17.94 -2.44 -4.21
CA VAL A 80 -19.24 -1.76 -4.08
C VAL A 80 -19.02 -0.43 -3.37
N ARG A 81 -19.23 0.67 -4.10
CA ARG A 81 -19.36 2.00 -3.48
C ARG A 81 -20.61 1.97 -2.60
N THR A 82 -20.43 1.84 -1.29
CA THR A 82 -21.46 2.24 -0.33
C THR A 82 -21.85 3.67 -0.68
N ARG A 83 -23.08 3.84 -1.17
CA ARG A 83 -23.65 5.16 -1.45
C ARG A 83 -23.71 5.88 -0.12
N ALA A 84 -22.80 6.85 0.08
CA ALA A 84 -22.90 7.74 1.21
C ALA A 84 -24.31 8.38 1.20
N PRO A 85 -24.89 8.70 2.37
CA PRO A 85 -26.00 9.65 2.42
C PRO A 85 -25.64 10.86 1.56
N ALA A 86 -26.58 11.35 0.77
CA ALA A 86 -26.30 12.35 -0.26
C ALA A 86 -25.50 13.52 0.34
N PRO A 87 -24.36 13.91 -0.25
CA PRO A 87 -23.68 15.11 0.20
C PRO A 87 -24.63 16.30 0.04
N ASP A 88 -24.68 17.14 1.06
CA ASP A 88 -25.28 18.46 1.00
C ASP A 88 -24.67 19.24 -0.19
N GLU A 89 -25.50 20.02 -0.90
CA GLU A 89 -25.13 20.56 -2.20
C GLU A 89 -23.95 21.54 -2.11
N GLY A 90 -22.87 21.30 -2.86
CA GLY A 90 -21.76 22.28 -2.98
C GLY A 90 -20.33 21.72 -2.92
N SER A 91 -20.01 20.70 -3.72
CA SER A 91 -18.62 20.21 -3.85
C SER A 91 -18.29 19.78 -5.28
N ASP A 92 -18.69 20.58 -6.26
CA ASP A 92 -18.23 20.44 -7.64
C ASP A 92 -16.87 21.14 -7.79
N LEU A 93 -15.81 20.39 -7.51
CA LEU A 93 -14.41 20.78 -7.74
C LEU A 93 -13.72 19.65 -8.48
N PHE A 94 -14.17 19.42 -9.71
CA PHE A 94 -13.36 18.72 -10.70
C PHE A 94 -12.06 19.51 -10.91
N TYR A 95 -10.95 18.79 -10.95
CA TYR A 95 -9.61 19.37 -11.14
C TYR A 95 -9.48 19.89 -12.57
N ASP A 96 -9.85 21.15 -12.77
CA ASP A 96 -9.43 21.93 -13.94
C ASP A 96 -8.01 22.45 -13.69
N TYR A 97 -7.04 21.57 -13.93
CA TYR A 97 -5.62 21.91 -13.96
C TYR A 97 -4.98 21.24 -15.18
N TYR A 98 -5.57 21.52 -16.35
CA TYR A 98 -4.82 21.46 -17.59
C TYR A 98 -3.70 22.49 -17.46
N TYR A 99 -2.45 22.01 -17.45
CA TYR A 99 -1.30 22.88 -17.53
C TYR A 99 -1.35 23.63 -18.88
N ASP A 100 -1.33 24.97 -18.83
CA ASP A 100 -0.91 25.79 -19.97
C ASP A 100 0.54 25.39 -20.29
N ASP A 101 0.75 24.80 -21.45
CA ASP A 101 2.06 24.35 -21.96
C ASP A 101 2.56 25.38 -23.00
N ASP A 102 2.64 26.65 -22.57
CA ASP A 102 3.09 27.78 -23.38
C ASP A 102 4.12 28.64 -22.60
N ASP A 103 5.34 28.71 -23.17
CA ASP A 103 6.41 29.69 -22.95
C ASP A 103 6.90 30.05 -21.52
N VAL A 104 8.08 29.52 -21.14
CA VAL A 104 9.31 30.34 -20.96
C VAL A 104 10.56 29.53 -21.34
N GLU A 105 11.08 29.75 -22.54
CA GLU A 105 12.50 29.54 -22.85
C GLU A 105 13.32 30.64 -22.15
N GLY A 106 14.38 30.27 -21.42
CA GLY A 106 15.18 31.21 -20.64
C GLY A 106 16.53 30.64 -20.22
N GLU A 107 17.57 30.98 -20.99
CA GLU A 107 18.97 30.71 -20.63
C GLU A 107 19.44 31.55 -19.44
N ASP A 108 20.52 31.08 -18.81
CA ASP A 108 21.42 31.73 -17.83
C ASP A 108 21.08 31.64 -16.32
N GLY A 109 22.14 31.43 -15.52
CA GLY A 109 22.03 31.04 -14.10
C GLY A 109 23.24 30.29 -13.53
N ASP A 110 24.46 30.70 -13.87
CA ASP A 110 25.73 30.13 -13.36
C ASP A 110 25.84 30.22 -11.82
N CYS A 111 26.18 29.09 -11.18
CA CYS A 111 26.80 29.05 -9.87
C CYS A 111 27.71 27.81 -9.67
N CYS A 112 28.81 27.76 -10.41
CA CYS A 112 30.07 27.21 -9.89
C CYS A 112 30.45 27.89 -8.54
N TYR A 113 31.20 27.35 -7.56
CA TYR A 113 32.11 26.19 -7.38
C TYR A 113 31.85 25.57 -5.97
N ASP A 114 32.45 24.48 -5.45
CA ASP A 114 33.59 23.62 -5.86
C ASP A 114 33.45 22.19 -5.26
N GLU A 115 34.50 21.35 -5.39
CA GLU A 115 34.65 19.97 -4.85
C GLU A 115 34.89 19.87 -3.32
N ASP A 116 34.54 18.72 -2.71
CA ASP A 116 35.40 18.11 -1.67
C ASP A 116 35.43 16.57 -1.83
N ASP A 117 36.63 16.02 -1.71
CA ASP A 117 37.00 14.65 -2.09
C ASP A 117 37.14 13.76 -0.84
N SER A 118 36.63 12.53 -0.92
CA SER A 118 37.09 11.44 -0.07
C SER A 118 36.79 10.09 -0.72
N GLY A 119 37.49 9.81 -1.82
CA GLY A 119 37.89 8.45 -2.11
C GLY A 119 38.85 7.95 -1.01
N ASN A 120 38.44 6.98 -0.20
CA ASN A 120 39.39 6.19 0.60
C ASN A 120 39.41 4.75 0.11
N GLU A 121 40.45 4.44 -0.65
CA GLU A 121 40.74 3.14 -1.22
C GLU A 121 41.38 2.13 -0.23
N GLU A 122 41.56 0.92 -0.73
CA GLU A 122 41.98 -0.32 -0.07
C GLU A 122 43.48 -0.35 0.28
N SER A 123 43.83 -0.73 1.52
CA SER A 123 45.01 -1.54 1.90
C SER A 123 44.98 -1.95 3.38
#